data_AF-A0A355BR80-F1
#
_entry.id   AF-A0A355BR80-F1
#
_cell.length_a   1.000
_cell.length_b   1.000
_cell.length_c   1.000
_cell.angle_alpha   90.00
_cell.angle_beta   90.00
_cell.angle_gamma   90.00
#
_symmetry.space_group_name_H-M   'P 1'
#
loop_
_entity.id
_entity.type
_entity.pdbx_description
1 polymer ?
#
loop_
_entity_poly.entity_id
_entity_poly.type
_entity_poly.pdbx_seq_one_letter_code
_entity_poly.pdbx_strand_id
1 'polypeptide(L)'
;NDKRIKAFIVGQQYAADGVTKVLDGSYEKGNADTNLNDPDGETVIFTPKVNQFLPNALRQAGARLGKFQFAVGSLPDLDNDFPVFRLGHVLLDKAECLFRKNGYTDATGVALVNQVRARTGMPNYTTTGVAATGGLDPDEFLAERGRELFSEAWRRSDLVRFGKYGKIWFGKPALDPADGHLNLFPIPLSQITATAGTKNPLKQNAGY
;
A
#
# COMPACT_ATOMS: atom_id res chain seq x y z
N ASN A 1 7.15 -5.17 -16.82
CA ASN A 1 7.28 -3.91 -17.59
C ASN A 1 6.88 -2.67 -16.80
N ASP A 2 6.06 -2.77 -15.74
CA ASP A 2 5.78 -1.61 -14.88
C ASP A 2 7.05 -1.14 -14.15
N LYS A 3 7.49 0.10 -14.41
CA LYS A 3 8.68 0.68 -13.78
C LYS A 3 8.52 0.84 -12.26
N ARG A 4 7.30 0.89 -11.74
CA ARG A 4 7.01 1.01 -10.30
C ARG A 4 7.48 -0.20 -9.49
N ILE A 5 7.71 -1.34 -10.14
CA ILE A 5 8.26 -2.52 -9.47
C ILE A 5 9.64 -2.24 -8.84
N LYS A 6 10.39 -1.27 -9.37
CA LYS A 6 11.70 -0.84 -8.83
C LYS A 6 11.61 -0.19 -7.46
N ALA A 7 10.41 0.22 -7.04
CA ALA A 7 10.17 0.73 -5.69
C ALA A 7 10.00 -0.37 -4.65
N PHE A 8 10.12 -1.64 -5.05
CA PHE A 8 10.15 -2.80 -4.17
C PHE A 8 11.54 -3.43 -4.24
N ILE A 9 12.16 -3.63 -3.08
CA ILE A 9 13.47 -4.26 -2.95
C ILE A 9 13.24 -5.74 -2.68
N VAL A 10 13.72 -6.57 -3.59
CA VAL A 10 13.68 -8.04 -3.57
C VAL A 10 15.00 -8.59 -4.12
N GLY A 11 15.35 -9.81 -3.74
CA GLY A 11 16.58 -10.50 -4.16
C GLY A 11 17.72 -10.39 -3.15
N GLN A 12 18.90 -10.85 -3.56
CA GLN A 12 20.13 -10.80 -2.77
C GLN A 12 20.51 -9.34 -2.46
N GLN A 13 20.78 -9.06 -1.19
CA GLN A 13 21.27 -7.75 -0.76
C GLN A 13 22.81 -7.72 -0.72
N TYR A 14 23.36 -6.56 -1.06
CA TYR A 14 24.80 -6.30 -1.13
C TYR A 14 25.15 -5.06 -0.30
N ALA A 15 26.39 -5.02 0.19
CA ALA A 15 26.97 -3.86 0.83
C ALA A 15 27.11 -2.69 -0.17
N ALA A 16 27.57 -1.53 0.30
CA ALA A 16 27.72 -0.34 -0.53
C ALA A 16 28.70 -0.54 -1.71
N ASP A 17 29.57 -1.55 -1.65
CA ASP A 17 30.45 -1.94 -2.77
C ASP A 17 29.71 -2.64 -3.93
N GLY A 18 28.45 -3.03 -3.74
CA GLY A 18 27.64 -3.75 -4.72
C GLY A 18 28.06 -5.20 -4.98
N VAL A 19 29.03 -5.74 -4.23
CA VAL A 19 29.64 -7.05 -4.47
C VAL A 19 29.59 -7.93 -3.22
N THR A 20 29.92 -7.37 -2.06
CA THR A 20 29.90 -8.09 -0.79
C THR A 20 28.45 -8.36 -0.39
N LYS A 21 28.09 -9.62 -0.20
CA LYS A 21 26.74 -9.98 0.27
C LYS A 21 26.53 -9.47 1.70
N VAL A 22 25.37 -8.89 1.96
CA VAL A 22 24.99 -8.56 3.33
C VAL A 22 24.68 -9.85 4.08
N LEU A 23 25.29 -9.98 5.26
CA LEU A 23 25.07 -11.09 6.16
C LEU A 23 24.20 -10.65 7.34
N ASP A 24 23.27 -11.51 7.72
CA ASP A 24 22.47 -11.38 8.94
C ASP A 24 23.05 -12.31 10.00
N GLY A 25 23.78 -11.75 10.97
CA GLY A 25 24.34 -12.52 12.09
C GLY A 25 23.29 -13.13 13.03
N SER A 26 22.02 -12.72 12.89
CA SER A 26 20.88 -13.19 13.68
C SER A 26 19.91 -14.04 12.86
N TYR A 27 20.35 -14.64 11.75
CA TYR A 27 19.54 -15.64 11.03
C TYR A 27 19.26 -16.86 11.92
N GLU A 28 18.08 -17.45 11.74
CA GLU A 28 17.67 -18.65 12.47
C GLU A 28 18.40 -19.87 11.91
N LYS A 29 19.39 -20.37 12.64
CA LYS A 29 20.32 -21.45 12.22
C LYS A 29 19.70 -22.85 12.12
N GLY A 30 18.38 -22.95 12.19
CA GLY A 30 17.68 -24.23 12.33
C GLY A 30 17.65 -24.67 13.79
N ASN A 31 16.46 -24.65 14.39
CA ASN A 31 16.21 -25.29 15.69
C ASN A 31 15.26 -26.47 15.48
N ALA A 32 15.74 -27.68 15.81
CA ALA A 32 14.99 -28.93 15.68
C ALA A 32 13.72 -28.96 16.55
N ASP A 33 13.66 -28.17 17.62
CA ASP A 33 12.52 -28.11 18.55
C ASP A 33 11.42 -27.15 18.08
N THR A 34 11.74 -26.17 17.22
CA THR A 34 10.79 -25.13 16.78
C THR A 34 10.48 -25.15 15.28
N ASN A 35 11.20 -25.97 14.49
CA ASN A 35 11.18 -25.94 13.02
C ASN A 35 11.41 -24.53 12.44
N LEU A 36 12.07 -23.64 13.20
CA LEU A 36 12.48 -22.32 12.75
C LEU A 36 13.82 -22.44 12.04
N ASN A 37 13.82 -22.13 10.75
CA ASN A 37 15.03 -22.09 9.94
C ASN A 37 14.87 -21.05 8.83
N ASP A 38 15.83 -20.15 8.68
CA ASP A 38 15.89 -19.25 7.54
C ASP A 38 16.51 -20.01 6.33
N PRO A 39 15.74 -20.27 5.27
CA PRO A 39 16.18 -21.12 4.16
C PRO A 39 17.34 -20.55 3.33
N ASP A 40 17.62 -19.25 3.42
CA ASP A 40 18.75 -18.56 2.78
C ASP A 40 20.00 -18.44 3.67
N GLY A 41 19.95 -19.01 4.89
CA GLY A 41 21.07 -19.02 5.82
C GLY A 41 21.47 -17.61 6.27
N GLU A 42 22.78 -17.37 6.39
CA GLU A 42 23.30 -16.07 6.83
C GLU A 42 23.15 -14.95 5.79
N THR A 43 22.85 -15.27 4.52
CA THR A 43 22.74 -14.24 3.48
C THR A 43 21.36 -13.62 3.47
N VAL A 44 21.29 -12.30 3.23
CA VAL A 44 20.00 -11.60 3.17
C VAL A 44 19.42 -11.65 1.74
N ILE A 45 18.39 -12.47 1.52
CA ILE A 45 17.72 -12.60 0.21
C ILE A 45 16.22 -12.31 0.31
N PHE A 46 15.81 -11.05 0.21
CA PHE A 46 14.40 -10.68 0.30
C PHE A 46 13.55 -11.35 -0.78
N THR A 47 12.45 -11.98 -0.37
CA THR A 47 11.48 -12.62 -1.27
C THR A 47 10.19 -11.82 -1.27
N PRO A 48 9.47 -11.73 -2.40
CA PRO A 48 8.19 -11.01 -2.44
C PRO A 48 7.08 -11.70 -1.65
N LYS A 49 7.27 -12.98 -1.28
CA LYS A 49 6.26 -13.78 -0.59
C LYS A 49 6.39 -13.59 0.92
N VAL A 50 5.25 -13.43 1.58
CA VAL A 50 5.15 -13.45 3.04
C VAL A 50 4.68 -14.84 3.45
N ASN A 51 5.44 -15.55 4.28
CA ASN A 51 5.05 -16.88 4.75
C ASN A 51 3.97 -16.77 5.84
N GLN A 52 4.20 -15.93 6.85
CA GLN A 52 3.24 -15.57 7.92
C GLN A 52 3.76 -14.34 8.67
N PHE A 53 2.96 -13.80 9.60
CA PHE A 53 3.36 -12.64 10.42
C PHE A 53 4.02 -13.04 11.75
N LEU A 54 3.45 -14.02 12.44
CA LEU A 54 3.89 -14.49 13.76
C LEU A 54 3.39 -15.94 13.95
N PRO A 55 4.08 -16.78 14.76
CA PRO A 55 5.38 -16.52 15.41
C PRO A 55 6.58 -16.75 14.48
N ASN A 56 6.44 -17.62 13.47
CA ASN A 56 7.53 -18.08 12.59
C ASN A 56 7.64 -17.28 11.27
N ALA A 57 7.57 -15.95 11.31
CA ALA A 57 7.80 -15.15 10.11
C ALA A 57 9.27 -15.28 9.68
N LEU A 58 9.49 -15.59 8.41
CA LEU A 58 10.84 -15.69 7.88
C LEU A 58 11.42 -14.29 7.68
N ARG A 59 12.68 -14.09 8.02
CA ARG A 59 13.32 -12.76 8.03
C ARG A 59 13.41 -12.15 6.64
N GLN A 60 13.52 -12.99 5.64
CA GLN A 60 13.59 -12.65 4.23
C GLN A 60 12.21 -12.54 3.55
N ALA A 61 11.11 -12.81 4.27
CA ALA A 61 9.77 -12.76 3.70
C ALA A 61 9.27 -11.32 3.50
N GLY A 62 8.60 -11.10 2.37
CA GLY A 62 8.02 -9.82 1.97
C GLY A 62 8.99 -8.87 1.26
N ALA A 63 8.50 -8.21 0.22
CA ALA A 63 9.26 -7.15 -0.44
C ALA A 63 9.46 -5.95 0.51
N ARG A 64 10.64 -5.32 0.47
CA ARG A 64 10.91 -4.10 1.23
C ARG A 64 10.56 -2.87 0.40
N LEU A 65 10.11 -1.80 1.07
CA LEU A 65 9.74 -0.56 0.40
C LEU A 65 11.00 0.24 0.07
N GLY A 66 11.18 0.53 -1.21
CA GLY A 66 12.23 1.40 -1.76
C GLY A 66 11.66 2.62 -2.48
N LYS A 67 10.43 3.05 -2.16
CA LYS A 67 9.82 4.25 -2.78
C LYS A 67 10.43 5.55 -2.27
N PHE A 68 10.67 5.63 -0.97
CA PHE A 68 11.30 6.75 -0.29
C PHE A 68 12.59 6.24 0.35
N GLN A 69 13.65 6.12 -0.46
CA GLN A 69 14.95 5.62 0.00
C GLN A 69 15.74 6.72 0.70
N PHE A 70 16.54 6.31 1.69
CA PHE A 70 17.50 7.19 2.35
C PHE A 70 18.77 7.31 1.50
N ALA A 71 19.41 8.49 1.55
CA ALA A 71 20.70 8.68 0.90
C ALA A 71 21.79 7.88 1.63
N VAL A 72 22.75 7.34 0.89
CA VAL A 72 23.88 6.63 1.51
C VAL A 72 24.67 7.60 2.38
N GLY A 73 24.91 7.22 3.64
CA GLY A 73 25.62 8.05 4.62
C GLY A 73 24.75 9.12 5.30
N SER A 74 23.44 9.12 5.08
CA SER A 74 22.53 10.05 5.75
C SER A 74 22.42 9.79 7.26
N LEU A 75 22.33 10.86 8.04
CA LEU A 75 21.93 10.82 9.45
C LEU A 75 20.41 10.64 9.58
N PRO A 76 19.86 10.43 10.80
CA PRO A 76 18.43 10.27 11.01
C PRO A 76 17.57 11.44 10.51
N ASP A 77 18.15 12.65 10.46
CA ASP A 77 17.49 13.85 9.97
C ASP A 77 17.67 13.96 8.45
N LEU A 78 16.61 13.61 7.70
CA LEU A 78 16.57 13.68 6.24
C LEU A 78 15.85 14.94 5.76
N ASP A 79 16.20 15.40 4.56
CA ASP A 79 15.64 16.58 3.90
C ASP A 79 14.54 16.25 2.86
N ASN A 80 14.12 14.99 2.77
CA ASN A 80 13.11 14.59 1.79
C ASN A 80 11.69 15.02 2.20
N ASP A 81 10.98 15.66 1.28
CA ASP A 81 9.57 16.02 1.47
C ASP A 81 8.64 14.80 1.37
N PHE A 82 7.56 14.82 2.15
CA PHE A 82 6.45 13.88 1.98
C PHE A 82 5.35 14.50 1.10
N PRO A 83 5.03 13.92 -0.07
CA PRO A 83 4.06 14.52 -0.98
C PRO A 83 2.62 14.32 -0.46
N VAL A 84 2.09 15.32 0.24
CA VAL A 84 0.67 15.33 0.65
C VAL A 84 -0.22 15.41 -0.59
N PHE A 85 0.08 16.33 -1.51
CA PHE A 85 -0.59 16.43 -2.81
C PHE A 85 0.44 16.52 -3.93
N ARG A 86 0.17 15.83 -5.03
CA ARG A 86 1.00 15.88 -6.24
C ARG A 86 0.16 15.65 -7.48
N LEU A 87 0.70 16.03 -8.64
CA LEU A 87 -0.02 16.00 -9.92
C LEU A 87 -0.66 14.65 -10.24
N GLY A 88 0.05 13.54 -10.02
CA GLY A 88 -0.51 12.20 -10.28
C GLY A 88 -1.77 11.89 -9.48
N HIS A 89 -1.87 12.38 -8.24
CA HIS A 89 -3.08 12.25 -7.44
C HIS A 89 -4.23 13.09 -8.03
N VAL A 90 -3.96 14.36 -8.35
CA VAL A 90 -4.97 15.29 -8.91
C VAL A 90 -5.51 14.80 -10.26
N LEU A 91 -4.67 14.22 -11.12
CA LEU A 91 -5.10 13.62 -12.39
C LEU A 91 -6.06 12.45 -12.15
N LEU A 92 -5.76 11.59 -11.17
CA LEU A 92 -6.61 10.47 -10.81
C LEU A 92 -7.91 10.93 -10.13
N ASP A 93 -7.90 11.98 -9.32
CA ASP A 93 -9.11 12.54 -8.71
C ASP A 93 -10.04 13.12 -9.78
N LYS A 94 -9.48 13.90 -10.73
CA LYS A 94 -10.26 14.42 -11.85
C LYS A 94 -10.84 13.29 -12.72
N ALA A 95 -10.07 12.24 -12.97
CA ALA A 95 -10.56 11.06 -13.67
C ALA A 95 -11.71 10.38 -12.89
N GLU A 96 -11.57 10.21 -11.58
CA GLU A 96 -12.62 9.63 -10.72
C GLU A 96 -13.91 10.45 -10.80
N CYS A 97 -13.83 11.79 -10.74
CA CYS A 97 -15.00 12.67 -10.89
C CYS A 97 -15.71 12.45 -12.24
N LEU A 98 -14.95 12.38 -13.33
CA LEU A 98 -15.50 12.12 -14.66
C LEU A 98 -16.14 10.73 -14.75
N PHE A 99 -15.51 9.70 -14.19
CA PHE A 99 -16.06 8.35 -14.18
C PHE A 99 -17.33 8.23 -13.33
N ARG A 100 -17.41 8.93 -12.21
CA ARG A 100 -18.63 8.97 -11.39
C ARG A 100 -19.77 9.71 -12.08
N LYS A 101 -19.47 10.68 -12.95
CA LYS A 101 -20.47 11.46 -13.69
C LYS A 101 -20.93 10.76 -14.97
N ASN A 102 -19.98 10.23 -15.74
CA ASN A 102 -20.18 9.79 -17.13
C ASN A 102 -19.93 8.29 -17.34
N GLY A 103 -19.44 7.57 -16.32
CA GLY A 103 -19.01 6.18 -16.42
C GLY A 103 -17.53 6.02 -16.81
N TYR A 104 -17.00 4.80 -16.63
CA TYR A 104 -15.58 4.47 -16.85
C TYR A 104 -15.15 4.46 -18.33
N THR A 105 -16.09 4.68 -19.25
CA THR A 105 -15.86 4.82 -20.69
C THR A 105 -15.59 6.27 -21.10
N ASP A 106 -15.62 7.23 -20.16
CA ASP A 106 -15.33 8.65 -20.43
C ASP A 106 -13.89 8.82 -20.97
N ALA A 107 -13.79 9.31 -22.22
CA ALA A 107 -12.52 9.44 -22.92
C ALA A 107 -11.53 10.38 -22.23
N THR A 108 -12.02 11.44 -21.57
CA THR A 108 -11.16 12.39 -20.85
C THR A 108 -10.62 11.74 -19.57
N GLY A 109 -11.47 11.03 -18.82
CA GLY A 109 -11.06 10.28 -17.64
C GLY A 109 -10.01 9.21 -17.98
N VAL A 110 -10.25 8.42 -19.02
CA VAL A 110 -9.29 7.39 -19.50
C VAL A 110 -7.96 8.04 -19.91
N ALA A 111 -8.00 9.16 -20.64
CA ALA A 111 -6.79 9.88 -21.04
C ALA A 111 -5.97 10.37 -19.84
N LEU A 112 -6.60 10.86 -18.77
CA LEU A 112 -5.92 11.28 -17.54
C LEU A 112 -5.22 10.11 -16.84
N VAL A 113 -5.88 8.94 -16.76
CA VAL A 113 -5.25 7.72 -16.21
C VAL A 113 -4.07 7.28 -17.08
N ASN A 114 -4.19 7.39 -18.40
CA ASN A 114 -3.14 7.03 -19.34
C ASN A 114 -1.91 7.94 -19.24
N GLN A 115 -2.06 9.21 -18.87
CA GLN A 115 -0.91 10.08 -18.56
C GLN A 115 -0.07 9.54 -17.41
N VAL A 116 -0.71 9.01 -16.36
CA VAL A 116 -0.01 8.37 -15.23
C VAL A 116 0.73 7.11 -15.69
N ARG A 117 0.08 6.29 -16.53
CA ARG A 117 0.62 5.01 -17.02
C ARG A 117 1.77 5.17 -18.02
N ALA A 118 1.71 6.19 -18.87
CA ALA A 118 2.77 6.48 -19.82
C ALA A 118 4.12 6.69 -19.11
N ARG A 119 4.12 7.39 -17.96
CA ARG A 119 5.33 7.59 -17.14
C ARG A 119 5.90 6.26 -16.63
N THR A 120 5.04 5.31 -16.26
CA THR A 120 5.45 4.02 -15.69
C THR A 120 5.77 2.97 -16.76
N GLY A 121 5.61 3.30 -18.05
CA GLY A 121 5.85 2.38 -19.16
C GLY A 121 4.76 1.32 -19.33
N MET A 122 3.58 1.56 -18.76
CA MET A 122 2.44 0.64 -18.86
C MET A 122 1.60 0.96 -20.11
N PRO A 123 1.03 -0.05 -20.80
CA PRO A 123 0.16 0.17 -21.94
C PRO A 123 -1.06 1.03 -21.57
N ASN A 124 -1.51 1.88 -22.50
CA ASN A 124 -2.71 2.69 -22.29
C ASN A 124 -3.95 1.80 -22.12
N TYR A 125 -4.86 2.22 -21.25
CA TYR A 125 -6.21 1.69 -21.23
C TYR A 125 -7.02 2.23 -22.41
N THR A 126 -7.99 1.44 -22.85
CA THR A 126 -8.99 1.82 -23.85
C THR A 126 -10.24 2.38 -23.18
N THR A 127 -11.09 3.05 -23.96
CA THR A 127 -12.40 3.57 -23.51
C THR A 127 -13.50 2.50 -23.54
N THR A 128 -13.17 1.25 -23.86
CA THR A 128 -14.12 0.16 -24.06
C THR A 128 -13.59 -1.14 -23.48
N GLY A 129 -14.46 -1.94 -22.86
CA GLY A 129 -14.09 -3.21 -22.25
C GLY A 129 -13.73 -3.07 -20.77
N VAL A 130 -13.10 -4.10 -20.23
CA VAL A 130 -12.74 -4.21 -18.80
C VAL A 130 -11.23 -4.43 -18.66
N ALA A 131 -10.71 -4.46 -17.43
CA ALA A 131 -9.28 -4.64 -17.18
C ALA A 131 -8.65 -5.80 -17.98
N ALA A 132 -9.34 -6.94 -18.05
CA ALA A 132 -8.88 -8.14 -18.76
C ALA A 132 -8.70 -7.94 -20.28
N THR A 133 -9.40 -6.97 -20.89
CA THR A 133 -9.31 -6.64 -22.31
C THR A 133 -8.65 -5.29 -22.57
N GLY A 134 -8.01 -4.70 -21.55
CA GLY A 134 -7.32 -3.41 -21.64
C GLY A 134 -8.21 -2.17 -21.42
N GLY A 135 -9.47 -2.34 -21.03
CA GLY A 135 -10.35 -1.24 -20.60
C GLY A 135 -10.18 -0.89 -19.12
N LEU A 136 -11.02 0.04 -18.64
CA LEU A 136 -11.12 0.42 -17.22
C LEU A 136 -12.47 0.00 -16.64
N ASP A 137 -12.43 -0.51 -15.42
CA ASP A 137 -13.58 -0.72 -14.55
C ASP A 137 -13.27 -0.13 -13.16
N PRO A 138 -14.25 -0.03 -12.24
CA PRO A 138 -14.03 0.56 -10.92
C PRO A 138 -12.92 -0.12 -10.10
N ASP A 139 -12.77 -1.43 -10.25
CA ASP A 139 -11.81 -2.20 -9.47
C ASP A 139 -10.39 -2.00 -10.00
N GLU A 140 -10.23 -1.96 -11.32
CA GLU A 140 -8.94 -1.68 -11.93
C GLU A 140 -8.51 -0.23 -11.79
N PHE A 141 -9.45 0.72 -11.82
CA PHE A 141 -9.14 2.11 -11.50
C PHE A 141 -8.66 2.25 -10.04
N LEU A 142 -9.34 1.60 -9.09
CA LEU A 142 -8.90 1.53 -7.70
C LEU A 142 -7.54 0.84 -7.56
N ALA A 143 -7.25 -0.17 -8.39
CA ALA A 143 -5.94 -0.82 -8.43
C ALA A 143 -4.85 0.11 -8.99
N GLU A 144 -5.14 0.90 -10.03
CA GLU A 144 -4.20 1.88 -10.59
C GLU A 144 -3.90 3.01 -9.61
N ARG A 145 -4.91 3.50 -8.87
CA ARG A 145 -4.69 4.40 -7.73
C ARG A 145 -3.77 3.78 -6.69
N GLY A 146 -3.97 2.50 -6.37
CA GLY A 146 -3.11 1.75 -5.45
C GLY A 146 -1.67 1.63 -5.95
N ARG A 147 -1.46 1.30 -7.23
CA ARG A 147 -0.13 1.20 -7.84
C ARG A 147 0.58 2.55 -7.92
N GLU A 148 -0.15 3.63 -8.17
CA GLU A 148 0.44 4.97 -8.27
C GLU A 148 0.75 5.58 -6.89
N LEU A 149 -0.16 5.46 -5.94
CA LEU A 149 -0.15 6.18 -4.65
C LEU A 149 0.25 5.29 -3.45
N PHE A 150 0.80 4.09 -3.67
CA PHE A 150 1.26 3.24 -2.57
C PHE A 150 2.27 3.98 -1.67
N SER A 151 2.19 3.75 -0.36
CA SER A 151 3.00 4.45 0.65
C SER A 151 2.80 5.97 0.74
N GLU A 152 1.73 6.52 0.17
CA GLU A 152 1.40 7.95 0.24
C GLU A 152 0.11 8.23 1.05
N ALA A 153 -0.24 7.35 1.99
CA ALA A 153 -1.39 7.50 2.91
C ALA A 153 -2.81 7.56 2.29
N TRP A 154 -2.98 7.34 0.98
CA TRP A 154 -4.30 7.40 0.33
C TRP A 154 -5.14 6.10 0.39
N ARG A 155 -4.49 4.94 0.55
CA ARG A 155 -5.14 3.64 0.32
C ARG A 155 -6.34 3.37 1.22
N ARG A 156 -6.28 3.75 2.50
CA ARG A 156 -7.40 3.55 3.44
C ARG A 156 -8.65 4.30 2.99
N SER A 157 -8.49 5.60 2.74
CA SER A 157 -9.58 6.47 2.30
C SER A 157 -10.17 5.99 0.98
N ASP A 158 -9.32 5.58 0.01
CA ASP A 158 -9.77 4.99 -1.24
C ASP A 158 -10.61 3.72 -1.02
N LEU A 159 -10.13 2.79 -0.19
CA LEU A 159 -10.85 1.55 0.09
C LEU A 159 -12.20 1.79 0.79
N VAL A 160 -12.29 2.78 1.68
CA VAL A 160 -13.56 3.16 2.33
C VAL A 160 -14.53 3.76 1.30
N ARG A 161 -14.07 4.72 0.49
CA ARG A 161 -14.91 5.40 -0.54
C ARG A 161 -15.40 4.46 -1.65
N PHE A 162 -14.68 3.37 -1.91
CA PHE A 162 -15.05 2.34 -2.87
C PHE A 162 -15.78 1.14 -2.23
N GLY A 163 -16.04 1.16 -0.92
CA GLY A 163 -16.72 0.06 -0.21
C GLY A 163 -15.92 -1.24 -0.20
N LYS A 164 -14.60 -1.17 -0.32
CA LYS A 164 -13.69 -2.33 -0.36
C LYS A 164 -12.91 -2.51 0.94
N TYR A 165 -12.96 -1.56 1.88
CA TYR A 165 -12.21 -1.66 3.14
C TYR A 165 -12.55 -2.92 3.94
N GLY A 166 -13.81 -3.35 3.98
CA GLY A 166 -14.23 -4.57 4.70
C GLY A 166 -13.83 -5.91 4.05
N LYS A 167 -13.26 -5.90 2.84
CA LYS A 167 -12.97 -7.14 2.09
C LYS A 167 -11.76 -7.88 2.66
N ILE A 168 -11.72 -9.19 2.40
CA ILE A 168 -10.59 -10.07 2.69
C ILE A 168 -9.40 -9.61 1.83
N TRP A 169 -8.22 -9.57 2.45
CA TRP A 169 -6.94 -9.55 1.74
C TRP A 169 -5.86 -10.21 2.59
N PHE A 170 -4.63 -10.25 2.10
CA PHE A 170 -3.52 -10.89 2.80
C PHE A 170 -3.37 -10.37 4.24
N GLY A 171 -3.52 -11.25 5.23
CA GLY A 171 -3.43 -10.90 6.65
C GLY A 171 -4.66 -10.23 7.25
N LYS A 172 -5.75 -10.12 6.50
CA LYS A 172 -7.00 -9.52 6.98
C LYS A 172 -8.17 -10.48 6.74
N PRO A 173 -8.80 -11.02 7.80
CA PRO A 173 -10.03 -11.78 7.65
C PRO A 173 -11.17 -10.89 7.13
N ALA A 174 -12.23 -11.50 6.63
CA ALA A 174 -13.43 -10.76 6.25
C ALA A 174 -13.94 -10.02 7.48
N LEU A 175 -14.23 -8.74 7.33
CA LEU A 175 -15.03 -8.02 8.32
C LEU A 175 -16.50 -8.20 7.94
N ASP A 176 -17.39 -8.19 8.94
CA ASP A 176 -18.81 -8.10 8.66
C ASP A 176 -19.08 -6.78 7.90
N PRO A 177 -19.54 -6.84 6.62
CA PRO A 177 -19.82 -5.65 5.86
C PRO A 177 -20.95 -4.80 6.46
N ALA A 178 -21.85 -5.39 7.26
CA ALA A 178 -22.97 -4.69 7.88
C ALA A 178 -22.54 -3.83 9.08
N ASP A 179 -21.44 -4.19 9.74
CA ASP A 179 -20.95 -3.52 10.93
C ASP A 179 -20.29 -2.18 10.58
N GLY A 180 -19.29 -2.18 9.69
CA GLY A 180 -18.72 -0.96 9.11
C GLY A 180 -18.05 0.03 10.08
N HIS A 181 -18.06 -0.22 11.40
CA HIS A 181 -17.54 0.71 12.42
C HIS A 181 -16.07 1.07 12.19
N LEU A 182 -15.27 0.12 11.68
CA LEU A 182 -13.84 0.32 11.35
C LEU A 182 -13.58 1.31 10.19
N ASN A 183 -14.62 1.81 9.53
CA ASN A 183 -14.50 2.89 8.54
C ASN A 183 -14.17 4.25 9.19
N LEU A 184 -14.54 4.43 10.46
CA LEU A 184 -14.16 5.58 11.29
C LEU A 184 -13.22 5.11 12.40
N PHE A 185 -12.29 5.96 12.84
CA PHE A 185 -11.47 5.65 14.02
C PHE A 185 -12.27 5.91 15.30
N PRO A 186 -11.98 5.21 16.40
CA PRO A 186 -12.60 5.52 17.69
C PRO A 186 -12.19 6.92 18.13
N ILE A 187 -13.13 7.65 18.73
CA ILE A 187 -12.80 8.90 19.42
C ILE A 187 -11.99 8.53 20.68
N PRO A 188 -10.83 9.18 20.93
CA PRO A 188 -10.01 8.85 22.10
C PRO A 188 -10.78 9.06 23.40
N LEU A 189 -10.73 8.07 24.30
CA LEU A 189 -11.47 8.08 25.57
C LEU A 189 -11.18 9.33 26.42
N SER A 190 -9.92 9.79 26.44
CA SER A 190 -9.53 11.00 27.17
C SER A 190 -10.31 12.24 26.71
N GLN A 191 -10.63 12.34 25.41
CA GLN A 191 -11.41 13.45 24.85
C GLN A 191 -12.90 13.32 25.23
N ILE A 192 -13.43 12.10 25.25
CA ILE A 192 -14.80 11.84 25.73
C ILE A 192 -14.94 12.23 27.20
N THR A 193 -14.02 11.77 28.06
CA THR A 193 -14.02 12.08 29.50
C THR A 193 -13.89 13.58 29.75
N ALA A 194 -12.97 14.27 29.05
CA ALA A 194 -12.77 15.71 29.22
C ALA A 194 -14.00 16.55 28.85
N THR A 195 -14.86 16.06 27.96
CA THR A 195 -16.04 16.80 27.47
C THR A 195 -17.36 16.40 28.15
N ALA A 196 -17.35 15.38 29.00
CA ALA A 196 -18.56 14.76 29.59
C ALA A 196 -19.47 15.74 30.35
N GLY A 197 -18.92 16.78 30.98
CA GLY A 197 -19.66 17.81 31.72
C GLY A 197 -19.96 19.08 30.92
N THR A 198 -19.60 19.13 29.64
CA THR A 198 -19.82 20.33 28.80
C THR A 198 -21.21 20.31 28.16
N LYS A 199 -21.62 21.43 27.58
CA LYS A 199 -22.89 21.55 26.84
C LYS A 199 -23.01 20.54 25.68
N ASN A 200 -21.88 20.13 25.09
CA ASN A 200 -21.83 19.24 23.93
C ASN A 200 -20.77 18.13 24.17
N PRO A 201 -21.09 17.09 24.97
CA PRO A 201 -20.16 16.00 25.23
C PRO A 201 -19.90 15.19 23.97
N LEU A 202 -18.65 14.79 23.75
CA LEU A 202 -18.30 13.88 22.66
C LEU A 202 -18.94 12.52 22.91
N LYS A 203 -19.52 11.94 21.86
CA LYS A 203 -20.08 10.58 21.86
C LYS A 203 -19.27 9.71 20.92
N GLN A 204 -19.03 8.46 21.33
CA GLN A 204 -18.28 7.50 20.53
C GLN A 204 -19.00 7.21 19.19
N ASN A 205 -18.20 6.87 18.17
CA ASN A 205 -18.70 6.34 16.90
C ASN A 205 -19.41 5.00 17.14
N ALA A 206 -20.48 4.71 16.41
CA ALA A 206 -21.22 3.46 16.56
C ALA A 206 -20.29 2.24 16.37
N GLY A 207 -20.39 1.25 17.26
CA GLY A 207 -19.60 0.01 17.24
C GLY A 207 -18.32 0.01 18.08
N TYR A 208 -17.99 1.12 18.76
CA TYR A 208 -16.84 1.25 19.68
C TYR A 208 -17.24 1.49 21.13
#